data_AF-A0A7G2MDJ5-F1
#
_entry.id   AF-A0A7G2MDJ5-F1
#
_cell.length_a   1.000
_cell.length_b   1.000
_cell.length_c   1.000
_cell.angle_alpha   90.00
_cell.angle_beta   90.00
_cell.angle_gamma   90.00
#
_symmetry.space_group_name_H-M   'P 1'
#
loop_
_entity.id
_entity.type
_entity.pdbx_description
1 polymer ?
#
loop_
_entity_poly.entity_id
_entity_poly.type
_entity_poly.pdbx_seq_one_letter_code
_entity_poly.pdbx_strand_id
1 'polypeptide(L)'
;MMNVMSTLKYNLLLGLLIWTLVARGQRVEIFHQGEEPIWLSEQHLFVWDKVIPLHFEEGKSVYEVQHAPKVFRLETETGFSSCFFVGNKDHVSVTVLNTDPLNIKVEGDVASTYFYELENVSQEYTRGKLEMTDDYMKAWQERDTTLSCRVNQQLERLRAQRDSVYMDVVDRAMKKGRLEEVLVKANMSLALKSRIVQNLKNEGKISSRLVEELDLYTKMYTPDYVYYFYYYPYVWQEQMNSLCPDGEKRTRLMNEVYRVMKQEFYNTLCNRLGEGMAREKLIDHVKSVSDFDYCIGVHMELDEQTKRDTALNKFVERIVRMYMTRSGKIMGNFSSKTSEGNIVLSVSRTDNMDQVIKTLESVLGK
;
A
#
# COMPACT_ATOMS: atom_id res chain seq x y z
N MET A 1 50.67 -38.34 5.01
CA MET A 1 50.64 -37.38 6.14
C MET A 1 50.36 -36.00 5.57
N MET A 2 49.17 -35.45 5.80
CA MET A 2 48.87 -34.05 5.44
C MET A 2 49.80 -33.12 6.21
N ASN A 3 50.46 -32.20 5.51
CA ASN A 3 51.44 -31.29 6.09
C ASN A 3 50.75 -30.43 7.16
N VAL A 4 51.28 -30.38 8.38
CA VAL A 4 50.69 -29.68 9.54
C VAL A 4 50.29 -28.23 9.21
N MET A 5 51.03 -27.60 8.30
CA MET A 5 50.79 -26.24 7.82
C MET A 5 49.54 -26.09 6.93
N SER A 6 49.11 -27.13 6.21
CA SER A 6 47.87 -27.10 5.43
C SER A 6 46.65 -27.26 6.34
N THR A 7 46.71 -28.16 7.32
CA THR A 7 45.63 -28.35 8.32
C THR A 7 45.42 -27.07 9.14
N LEU A 8 46.49 -26.37 9.52
CA LEU A 8 46.38 -25.09 10.25
C LEU A 8 45.71 -24.00 9.40
N LYS A 9 46.05 -23.90 8.09
CA LYS A 9 45.42 -22.96 7.16
C LYS A 9 43.94 -23.25 6.95
N TYR A 10 43.56 -24.52 6.79
CA TYR A 10 42.16 -24.91 6.64
C TYR A 10 41.35 -24.66 7.91
N ASN A 11 41.91 -24.89 9.09
CA ASN A 11 41.24 -24.58 10.36
C ASN A 11 41.11 -23.07 10.60
N LEU A 12 42.08 -22.26 10.17
CA LEU A 12 41.98 -20.79 10.20
C LEU A 12 40.94 -20.26 9.20
N LEU A 13 40.91 -20.81 7.98
CA LEU A 13 39.90 -20.47 6.97
C LEU A 13 38.49 -20.91 7.38
N LEU A 14 38.34 -22.09 7.97
CA LEU A 14 37.09 -22.58 8.53
C LEU A 14 36.68 -21.75 9.75
N GLY A 15 37.62 -21.38 10.61
CA GLY A 15 37.39 -20.48 11.75
C GLY A 15 36.96 -19.08 11.31
N LEU A 16 37.55 -18.53 10.25
CA LEU A 16 37.15 -17.28 9.59
C LEU A 16 35.79 -17.41 8.90
N LEU A 17 35.51 -18.51 8.21
CA LEU A 17 34.21 -18.80 7.58
C LEU A 17 33.10 -18.92 8.62
N ILE A 18 33.36 -19.63 9.73
CA ILE A 18 32.47 -19.72 10.88
C ILE A 18 32.34 -18.34 11.53
N TRP A 19 33.41 -17.54 11.66
CA TRP A 19 33.30 -16.16 12.15
C TRP A 19 32.52 -15.24 11.21
N THR A 20 32.55 -15.46 9.90
CA THR A 20 31.70 -14.74 8.94
C THR A 20 30.25 -15.24 8.94
N LEU A 21 30.02 -16.50 9.29
CA LEU A 21 28.67 -17.07 9.53
C LEU A 21 28.12 -16.67 10.92
N VAL A 22 29.01 -16.44 11.90
CA VAL A 22 28.76 -15.95 13.27
C VAL A 22 28.89 -14.43 13.34
N ALA A 23 29.07 -13.75 12.20
CA ALA A 23 28.99 -12.29 12.10
C ALA A 23 27.54 -11.87 12.37
N ARG A 24 27.22 -11.83 13.67
CA ARG A 24 26.05 -11.29 14.36
C ARG A 24 24.80 -11.24 13.48
N GLY A 25 23.95 -12.27 13.62
CA GLY A 25 22.52 -12.09 13.33
C GLY A 25 22.07 -10.79 13.97
N GLN A 26 21.42 -9.94 13.18
CA GLN A 26 20.95 -8.68 13.72
C GLN A 26 19.80 -8.96 14.67
N ARG A 27 19.76 -8.25 15.78
CA ARG A 27 18.73 -8.45 16.79
C ARG A 27 17.74 -7.32 16.74
N VAL A 28 16.47 -7.68 16.72
CA VAL A 28 15.36 -6.79 17.02
C VAL A 28 14.93 -7.07 18.45
N GLU A 29 14.98 -6.04 19.29
CA GLU A 29 14.46 -6.11 20.66
C GLU A 29 13.07 -5.52 20.69
N ILE A 30 12.09 -6.28 21.16
CA ILE A 30 10.68 -5.86 21.18
C ILE A 30 10.23 -5.82 22.63
N PHE A 31 9.72 -4.67 23.06
CA PHE A 31 9.27 -4.41 24.43
C PHE A 31 7.76 -4.25 24.47
N HIS A 32 7.11 -5.02 25.35
CA HIS A 32 5.67 -4.98 25.58
C HIS A 32 5.36 -5.29 27.04
N GLN A 33 4.53 -4.47 27.67
CA GLN A 33 4.12 -4.61 29.07
C GLN A 33 2.70 -5.18 29.24
N GLY A 34 1.99 -5.42 28.14
CA GLY A 34 0.64 -5.99 28.16
C GLY A 34 0.66 -7.52 28.10
N GLU A 35 -0.52 -8.10 28.26
CA GLU A 35 -0.76 -9.55 28.16
C GLU A 35 -1.30 -9.95 26.78
N GLU A 36 -1.59 -8.97 25.90
CA GLU A 36 -2.14 -9.27 24.59
C GLU A 36 -1.11 -9.99 23.70
N PRO A 37 -1.54 -10.98 22.91
CA PRO A 37 -0.65 -11.66 21.98
C PRO A 37 -0.21 -10.69 20.87
N ILE A 38 1.10 -10.70 20.59
CA ILE A 38 1.71 -9.92 19.52
C ILE A 38 2.49 -10.87 18.61
N TRP A 39 2.33 -10.66 17.31
CA TRP A 39 3.08 -11.39 16.29
C TRP A 39 4.02 -10.45 15.54
N LEU A 40 5.18 -10.98 15.16
CA LEU A 40 6.09 -10.33 14.23
C LEU A 40 5.84 -10.87 12.83
N SER A 41 5.56 -9.97 11.89
CA SER A 41 5.41 -10.33 10.49
C SER A 41 6.55 -9.80 9.66
N GLU A 42 7.12 -10.70 8.86
CA GLU A 42 8.23 -10.45 7.96
C GLU A 42 7.71 -10.31 6.52
N GLN A 43 8.24 -9.34 5.79
CA GLN A 43 7.96 -9.21 4.36
C GLN A 43 9.03 -9.96 3.54
N HIS A 44 8.61 -10.97 2.79
CA HIS A 44 9.44 -11.74 1.87
C HIS A 44 8.93 -11.58 0.44
N LEU A 45 9.83 -11.25 -0.50
CA LEU A 45 9.48 -11.05 -1.92
C LEU A 45 8.25 -10.14 -2.13
N PHE A 46 8.09 -9.12 -1.27
CA PHE A 46 6.96 -8.16 -1.26
C PHE A 46 5.61 -8.72 -0.77
N VAL A 47 5.61 -9.87 -0.09
CA VAL A 47 4.44 -10.47 0.60
C VAL A 47 4.72 -10.58 2.09
N TRP A 48 3.69 -10.35 2.91
CA TRP A 48 3.73 -10.66 4.34
C TRP A 48 3.56 -12.16 4.51
N ASP A 49 4.61 -12.96 4.32
CA ASP A 49 4.50 -14.42 4.18
C ASP A 49 4.63 -15.18 5.51
N LYS A 50 5.22 -14.54 6.51
CA LYS A 50 5.62 -15.19 7.75
C LYS A 50 5.15 -14.40 8.95
N VAL A 51 4.29 -15.03 9.74
CA VAL A 51 3.77 -14.51 11.03
C VAL A 51 4.37 -15.34 12.15
N ILE A 52 5.02 -14.70 13.11
CA ILE A 52 5.80 -15.35 14.17
C ILE A 52 5.27 -14.91 15.53
N PRO A 53 4.72 -15.83 16.35
CA PRO A 53 4.29 -15.50 17.71
C PRO A 53 5.48 -15.05 18.56
N LEU A 54 5.37 -13.88 19.18
CA LEU A 54 6.40 -13.37 20.08
C LEU A 54 6.17 -13.89 21.49
N HIS A 55 7.26 -14.32 22.11
CA HIS A 55 7.28 -14.75 23.50
C HIS A 55 8.02 -13.66 24.30
N PHE A 56 7.37 -13.14 25.34
CA PHE A 56 7.91 -12.06 26.16
C PHE A 56 8.35 -12.61 27.51
N GLU A 57 9.64 -12.51 27.80
CA GLU A 57 10.23 -12.77 29.12
C GLU A 57 10.53 -11.42 29.76
N GLU A 58 9.96 -11.16 30.94
CA GLU A 58 10.09 -9.88 31.66
C GLU A 58 9.75 -8.64 30.80
N GLY A 59 8.76 -8.79 29.91
CA GLY A 59 8.30 -7.74 28.99
C GLY A 59 9.20 -7.50 27.78
N LYS A 60 10.15 -8.39 27.50
CA LYS A 60 11.06 -8.33 26.35
C LYS A 60 10.99 -9.58 25.50
N SER A 61 10.95 -9.41 24.18
CA SER A 61 11.15 -10.46 23.17
C SER A 61 12.34 -10.10 22.29
N VAL A 62 13.12 -11.08 21.86
CA VAL A 62 14.27 -10.88 20.98
C VAL A 62 14.11 -11.73 19.73
N TYR A 63 14.19 -11.08 18.57
CA TYR A 63 14.14 -11.75 17.29
C TYR A 63 15.50 -11.68 16.58
N GLU A 64 16.01 -12.84 16.18
CA GLU A 64 17.27 -12.97 15.42
C GLU A 64 16.97 -12.91 13.91
N VAL A 65 17.44 -11.85 13.26
CA VAL A 65 17.21 -11.59 11.84
C VAL A 65 18.21 -12.38 11.00
N GLN A 66 17.69 -13.36 10.28
CA GLN A 66 18.46 -14.14 9.31
C GLN A 66 18.50 -13.42 7.95
N HIS A 67 19.67 -12.94 7.52
CA HIS A 67 19.89 -12.28 6.21
C HIS A 67 19.19 -10.93 6.01
N ALA A 68 19.79 -9.86 6.53
CA ALA A 68 19.35 -8.49 6.31
C ALA A 68 19.76 -7.93 4.91
N PRO A 69 19.17 -6.81 4.45
CA PRO A 69 18.06 -6.05 5.03
C PRO A 69 16.72 -6.79 4.99
N LYS A 70 15.87 -6.52 6.00
CA LYS A 70 14.48 -7.02 6.09
C LYS A 70 13.50 -5.92 6.47
N VAL A 71 12.22 -6.15 6.13
CA VAL A 71 11.10 -5.31 6.52
C VAL A 71 10.15 -6.12 7.39
N PHE A 72 9.73 -5.51 8.48
CA PHE A 72 8.86 -6.12 9.47
C PHE A 72 7.71 -5.19 9.82
N ARG A 73 6.69 -5.76 10.45
CA ARG A 73 5.69 -5.05 11.25
C ARG A 73 5.25 -5.94 12.41
N LEU A 74 4.64 -5.35 13.42
CA LEU A 74 3.93 -6.09 14.45
C LEU A 74 2.46 -6.23 14.10
N GLU A 75 1.84 -7.29 14.59
CA GLU A 75 0.44 -7.62 14.37
C GLU A 75 -0.22 -8.02 15.70
N THR A 76 -1.52 -7.77 15.79
CA THR A 76 -2.39 -8.17 16.91
C THR A 76 -3.67 -8.78 16.36
N GLU A 77 -4.57 -9.23 17.25
CA GLU A 77 -5.89 -9.74 16.88
C GLU A 77 -6.81 -8.69 16.24
N THR A 78 -6.43 -7.41 16.24
CA THR A 78 -7.27 -6.30 15.74
C THR A 78 -6.62 -5.46 14.64
N GLY A 79 -5.30 -5.54 14.43
CA GLY A 79 -4.64 -4.74 13.39
C GLY A 79 -3.11 -4.82 13.37
N PHE A 80 -2.52 -3.89 12.61
CA PHE A 80 -1.10 -3.84 12.24
C PHE A 80 -0.40 -2.60 12.78
N SER A 81 0.88 -2.73 13.08
CA SER A 81 1.74 -1.57 13.33
C SER A 81 2.23 -0.95 12.02
N SER A 82 2.89 0.20 12.15
CA SER A 82 3.76 0.73 11.10
C SER A 82 4.91 -0.26 10.80
N CYS A 83 5.37 -0.30 9.55
CA CYS A 83 6.55 -1.06 9.14
C CYS A 83 7.86 -0.53 9.79
N PHE A 84 8.86 -1.40 9.90
CA PHE A 84 10.22 -1.02 10.27
C PHE A 84 11.23 -1.88 9.52
N PHE A 85 12.42 -1.33 9.34
CA PHE A 85 13.49 -1.90 8.55
C PHE A 85 14.66 -2.28 9.45
N VAL A 86 15.30 -3.39 9.11
CA VAL A 86 16.51 -3.86 9.78
C VAL A 86 17.55 -4.08 8.70
N GLY A 87 18.42 -3.09 8.47
CA GLY A 87 19.53 -3.18 7.52
C GLY A 87 20.79 -3.69 8.21
N ASN A 88 21.73 -4.29 7.46
CA ASN A 88 22.88 -5.13 7.91
C ASN A 88 23.71 -4.70 9.15
N LYS A 89 23.66 -3.42 9.55
CA LYS A 89 24.43 -2.87 10.68
C LYS A 89 23.57 -2.21 11.76
N ASP A 90 22.27 -2.18 11.57
CA ASP A 90 21.32 -1.55 12.47
C ASP A 90 21.09 -2.43 13.72
N HIS A 91 20.85 -1.75 14.84
CA HIS A 91 20.33 -2.37 16.05
C HIS A 91 18.99 -1.71 16.32
N VAL A 92 17.91 -2.49 16.21
CA VAL A 92 16.56 -1.95 16.21
C VAL A 92 15.86 -2.36 17.51
N SER A 93 15.34 -1.37 18.23
CA SER A 93 14.44 -1.58 19.35
C SER A 93 13.04 -1.12 18.98
N VAL A 94 12.03 -1.89 19.37
CA VAL A 94 10.61 -1.62 19.13
C VAL A 94 9.89 -1.64 20.45
N THR A 95 9.24 -0.53 20.81
CA THR A 95 8.41 -0.43 22.01
C THR A 95 6.94 -0.37 21.59
N VAL A 96 6.13 -1.30 22.08
CA VAL A 96 4.68 -1.30 21.88
C VAL A 96 4.06 -0.26 22.81
N LEU A 97 3.40 0.75 22.22
CA LEU A 97 2.79 1.85 22.99
C LEU A 97 1.36 1.52 23.41
N ASN A 98 0.60 0.90 22.51
CA ASN A 98 -0.76 0.39 22.72
C ASN A 98 -1.07 -0.69 21.67
N THR A 99 -2.04 -1.56 21.96
CA THR A 99 -2.41 -2.73 21.15
C THR A 99 -3.73 -2.57 20.39
N ASP A 100 -4.58 -1.60 20.76
CA ASP A 100 -5.82 -1.27 20.04
C ASP A 100 -6.05 0.27 20.03
N PRO A 101 -5.80 0.98 18.91
CA PRO A 101 -5.12 0.50 17.70
C PRO A 101 -3.63 0.25 17.96
N LEU A 102 -3.05 -0.79 17.35
CA LEU A 102 -1.64 -1.14 17.52
C LEU A 102 -0.71 0.00 17.08
N ASN A 103 0.10 0.53 18.01
CA ASN A 103 1.11 1.56 17.73
C ASN A 103 2.45 1.20 18.36
N ILE A 104 3.52 1.57 17.68
CA ILE A 104 4.89 1.26 18.09
C ILE A 104 5.77 2.49 18.00
N LYS A 105 6.79 2.50 18.85
CA LYS A 105 7.95 3.39 18.71
C LYS A 105 9.14 2.54 18.28
N VAL A 106 9.82 2.94 17.22
CA VAL A 106 10.99 2.23 16.68
C VAL A 106 12.22 3.12 16.86
N GLU A 107 13.31 2.57 17.39
CA GLU A 107 14.60 3.25 17.51
C GLU A 107 15.69 2.45 16.78
N GLY A 108 16.67 3.16 16.22
CA GLY A 108 17.79 2.56 15.49
C GLY A 108 17.52 2.18 14.03
N ASP A 109 16.27 2.28 13.59
CA ASP A 109 15.85 2.11 12.19
C ASP A 109 15.98 3.44 11.42
N VAL A 110 17.06 3.57 10.65
CA VAL A 110 17.34 4.77 9.83
C VAL A 110 16.57 4.72 8.51
N ALA A 111 16.30 3.53 7.97
CA ALA A 111 15.69 3.37 6.66
C ALA A 111 14.19 3.71 6.69
N SER A 112 13.47 3.36 7.75
CA SER A 112 12.04 3.71 7.85
C SER A 112 11.79 5.21 7.78
N THR A 113 12.72 6.04 8.27
CA THR A 113 12.58 7.50 8.14
C THR A 113 12.41 7.90 6.67
N TYR A 114 13.29 7.40 5.78
CA TYR A 114 13.21 7.69 4.35
C TYR A 114 12.02 6.99 3.69
N PHE A 115 11.70 5.76 4.10
CA PHE A 115 10.53 5.05 3.60
C PHE A 115 9.25 5.85 3.87
N TYR A 116 9.04 6.31 5.11
CA TYR A 116 7.86 7.10 5.48
C TYR A 116 7.84 8.48 4.83
N GLU A 117 8.98 9.12 4.62
CA GLU A 117 9.04 10.35 3.81
C GLU A 117 8.56 10.08 2.38
N LEU A 118 8.98 8.99 1.74
CA LEU A 118 8.51 8.61 0.40
C LEU A 118 7.01 8.26 0.39
N GLU A 119 6.52 7.51 1.39
CA GLU A 119 5.08 7.21 1.51
C GLU A 119 4.25 8.50 1.67
N ASN A 120 4.74 9.45 2.48
CA ASN A 120 4.07 10.72 2.69
C ASN A 120 3.97 11.53 1.39
N VAL A 121 4.98 11.49 0.51
CA VAL A 121 4.91 12.14 -0.81
C VAL A 121 3.74 11.59 -1.64
N SER A 122 3.51 10.28 -1.61
CA SER A 122 2.38 9.65 -2.31
C SER A 122 1.03 10.03 -1.70
N GLN A 123 0.96 10.09 -0.36
CA GLN A 123 -0.24 10.49 0.36
C GLN A 123 -0.60 11.94 0.07
N GLU A 124 0.36 12.85 0.10
CA GLU A 124 0.18 14.26 -0.23
C GLU A 124 -0.24 14.46 -1.69
N TYR A 125 0.36 13.71 -2.62
CA TYR A 125 -0.06 13.72 -4.01
C TYR A 125 -1.51 13.24 -4.17
N THR A 126 -1.90 12.17 -3.47
CA THR A 126 -3.28 11.67 -3.47
C THR A 126 -4.25 12.70 -2.89
N ARG A 127 -3.89 13.35 -1.78
CA ARG A 127 -4.68 14.43 -1.16
C ARG A 127 -4.89 15.59 -2.13
N GLY A 128 -3.83 16.06 -2.79
CA GLY A 128 -3.92 17.13 -3.80
C GLY A 128 -4.84 16.77 -4.97
N LYS A 129 -4.86 15.51 -5.41
CA LYS A 129 -5.84 15.06 -6.42
C LYS A 129 -7.28 15.12 -5.92
N LEU A 130 -7.51 14.69 -4.67
CA LEU A 130 -8.86 14.68 -4.08
C LEU A 130 -9.41 16.10 -3.89
N GLU A 131 -8.56 17.09 -3.58
CA GLU A 131 -8.94 18.51 -3.52
C GLU A 131 -9.46 19.04 -4.86
N MET A 132 -9.04 18.44 -5.98
CA MET A 132 -9.49 18.80 -7.33
C MET A 132 -10.74 18.05 -7.80
N THR A 133 -11.34 17.21 -6.96
CA THR A 133 -12.46 16.32 -7.33
C THR A 133 -13.64 17.08 -7.94
N ASP A 134 -14.06 18.18 -7.33
CA ASP A 134 -15.25 18.92 -7.75
C ASP A 134 -15.06 19.56 -9.13
N ASP A 135 -13.94 20.26 -9.32
CA ASP A 135 -13.58 20.87 -10.61
C ASP A 135 -13.40 19.80 -11.70
N TYR A 136 -12.76 18.68 -11.36
CA TYR A 136 -12.58 17.56 -12.27
C TYR A 136 -13.93 16.96 -12.70
N MET A 137 -14.80 16.66 -11.74
CA MET A 137 -16.11 16.07 -12.01
C MET A 137 -17.02 17.02 -12.77
N LYS A 138 -16.97 18.32 -12.47
CA LYS A 138 -17.69 19.35 -13.21
C LYS A 138 -17.22 19.41 -14.66
N ALA A 139 -15.90 19.47 -14.88
CA ALA A 139 -15.33 19.46 -16.23
C ALA A 139 -15.77 18.23 -17.03
N TRP A 140 -15.78 17.06 -16.38
CA TRP A 140 -16.20 15.80 -17.00
C TRP A 140 -17.70 15.77 -17.35
N GLN A 141 -18.57 16.14 -16.40
CA GLN A 141 -20.03 16.09 -16.57
C GLN A 141 -20.54 17.11 -17.59
N GLU A 142 -20.00 18.33 -17.55
CA GLU A 142 -20.43 19.43 -18.41
C GLU A 142 -19.71 19.43 -19.77
N ARG A 143 -18.73 18.53 -19.95
CA ARG A 143 -17.80 18.52 -21.11
C ARG A 143 -17.12 19.89 -21.30
N ASP A 144 -16.81 20.56 -20.19
CA ASP A 144 -16.15 21.86 -20.19
C ASP A 144 -14.66 21.68 -20.51
N THR A 145 -14.29 22.01 -21.74
CA THR A 145 -12.92 21.89 -22.25
C THR A 145 -11.97 22.90 -21.60
N THR A 146 -12.46 24.06 -21.18
CA THR A 146 -11.65 25.11 -20.54
C THR A 146 -11.30 24.70 -19.12
N LEU A 147 -12.29 24.21 -18.35
CA LEU A 147 -12.05 23.69 -17.01
C LEU A 147 -11.21 22.43 -17.04
N SER A 148 -11.47 21.51 -18.00
CA SER A 148 -10.64 20.31 -18.20
C SER A 148 -9.17 20.64 -18.45
N CYS A 149 -8.89 21.66 -19.28
CA CYS A 149 -7.52 22.13 -19.52
C CYS A 149 -6.86 22.64 -18.22
N ARG A 150 -7.58 23.43 -17.42
CA ARG A 150 -7.07 23.94 -16.13
C ARG A 150 -6.76 22.81 -15.14
N VAL A 151 -7.68 21.86 -15.02
CA VAL A 151 -7.53 20.68 -14.15
C VAL A 151 -6.31 19.85 -14.59
N ASN A 152 -6.15 19.61 -15.89
CA ASN A 152 -4.98 18.89 -16.40
C ASN A 152 -3.67 19.63 -16.12
N GLN A 153 -3.62 20.96 -16.26
CA GLN A 153 -2.43 21.75 -15.89
C GLN A 153 -2.11 21.66 -14.40
N GLN A 154 -3.12 21.62 -13.53
CA GLN A 154 -2.91 21.44 -12.09
C GLN A 154 -2.40 20.02 -11.77
N LEU A 155 -2.93 18.97 -12.41
CA LEU A 155 -2.44 17.60 -12.27
C LEU A 155 -0.96 17.49 -12.68
N GLU A 156 -0.56 18.11 -13.80
CA GLU A 156 0.85 18.14 -14.22
C GLU A 156 1.76 18.85 -13.20
N ARG A 157 1.30 19.94 -12.59
CA ARG A 157 2.05 20.61 -11.52
C ARG A 157 2.20 19.73 -10.28
N LEU A 158 1.14 19.04 -9.88
CA LEU A 158 1.17 18.09 -8.76
C LEU A 158 2.15 16.94 -9.03
N ARG A 159 2.17 16.39 -10.26
CA ARG A 159 3.13 15.36 -10.68
C ARG A 159 4.56 15.86 -10.61
N ALA A 160 4.83 17.05 -11.15
CA ALA A 160 6.17 17.64 -11.13
C ALA A 160 6.65 17.93 -9.70
N GLN A 161 5.78 18.45 -8.83
CA GLN A 161 6.09 18.69 -7.43
C GLN A 161 6.38 17.36 -6.70
N ARG A 162 5.51 16.37 -6.86
CA ARG A 162 5.69 15.02 -6.30
C ARG A 162 7.03 14.42 -6.70
N ASP A 163 7.33 14.41 -8.00
CA ASP A 163 8.59 13.87 -8.53
C ASP A 163 9.80 14.63 -7.97
N SER A 164 9.72 15.95 -7.83
CA SER A 164 10.79 16.74 -7.23
C SER A 164 11.03 16.39 -5.77
N VAL A 165 9.97 16.21 -4.97
CA VAL A 165 10.11 15.85 -3.55
C VAL A 165 10.62 14.42 -3.39
N TYR A 166 10.17 13.48 -4.24
CA TYR A 166 10.76 12.14 -4.28
C TYR A 166 12.27 12.18 -4.53
N MET A 167 12.74 12.97 -5.49
CA MET A 167 14.16 13.07 -5.80
C MET A 167 14.98 13.61 -4.62
N ASP A 168 14.46 14.60 -3.89
CA ASP A 168 15.11 15.13 -2.69
C ASP A 168 15.26 14.07 -1.58
N VAL A 169 14.22 13.28 -1.32
CA VAL A 169 14.27 12.16 -0.35
C VAL A 169 15.25 11.07 -0.82
N VAL A 170 15.23 10.73 -2.12
CA VAL A 170 16.14 9.75 -2.74
C VAL A 170 17.60 10.19 -2.60
N ASP A 171 17.91 11.46 -2.82
CA ASP A 171 19.26 11.99 -2.67
C ASP A 171 19.75 11.93 -1.22
N ARG A 172 18.87 12.22 -0.25
CA ARG A 172 19.20 12.06 1.18
C ARG A 172 19.42 10.61 1.56
N ALA A 173 18.53 9.70 1.13
CA ALA A 173 18.65 8.27 1.40
C ALA A 173 19.94 7.69 0.77
N MET A 174 20.31 8.14 -0.43
CA MET A 174 21.55 7.77 -1.10
C MET A 174 22.77 8.25 -0.31
N LYS A 175 22.80 9.52 0.13
CA LYS A 175 23.90 10.08 0.95
C LYS A 175 24.09 9.32 2.27
N LYS A 176 23.04 8.70 2.81
CA LYS A 176 23.09 7.85 4.01
C LYS A 176 23.33 6.37 3.72
N GLY A 177 23.43 5.97 2.44
CA GLY A 177 23.63 4.57 2.06
C GLY A 177 22.45 3.67 2.47
N ARG A 178 21.22 4.20 2.39
CA ARG A 178 19.98 3.47 2.70
C ARG A 178 19.02 3.36 1.52
N LEU A 179 19.37 3.94 0.37
CA LEU A 179 18.51 3.96 -0.82
C LEU A 179 18.08 2.55 -1.27
N GLU A 180 19.01 1.58 -1.27
CA GLU A 180 18.72 0.22 -1.72
C GLU A 180 17.68 -0.50 -0.84
N GLU A 181 17.53 -0.08 0.41
CA GLU A 181 16.59 -0.70 1.35
C GLU A 181 15.15 -0.25 1.09
N VAL A 182 14.98 1.00 0.64
CA VAL A 182 13.68 1.69 0.59
C VAL A 182 13.13 1.92 -0.82
N LEU A 183 13.98 2.14 -1.83
CA LEU A 183 13.54 2.65 -3.14
C LEU A 183 12.54 1.73 -3.85
N VAL A 184 12.82 0.42 -3.87
CA VAL A 184 11.95 -0.55 -4.56
C VAL A 184 10.60 -0.68 -3.87
N LYS A 185 10.57 -0.54 -2.53
CA LYS A 185 9.38 -0.74 -1.71
C LYS A 185 8.51 0.51 -1.58
N ALA A 186 9.08 1.68 -1.82
CA ALA A 186 8.35 2.95 -1.77
C ALA A 186 7.20 2.98 -2.79
N ASN A 187 6.08 3.57 -2.39
CA ASN A 187 4.93 3.83 -3.24
C ASN A 187 5.25 4.97 -4.22
N MET A 188 5.87 4.61 -5.34
CA MET A 188 6.38 5.50 -6.38
C MET A 188 6.16 4.86 -7.75
N SER A 189 5.90 5.67 -8.77
CA SER A 189 5.68 5.19 -10.12
C SER A 189 6.87 4.38 -10.64
N LEU A 190 6.58 3.29 -11.34
CA LEU A 190 7.59 2.37 -11.83
C LEU A 190 8.51 3.05 -12.86
N ALA A 191 7.95 3.93 -13.70
CA ALA A 191 8.71 4.76 -14.62
C ALA A 191 9.76 5.62 -13.88
N LEU A 192 9.37 6.24 -12.77
CA LEU A 192 10.27 7.07 -11.96
C LEU A 192 11.35 6.23 -11.29
N LYS A 193 10.98 5.11 -10.65
CA LYS A 193 11.93 4.14 -10.08
C LYS A 193 12.96 3.70 -11.11
N SER A 194 12.49 3.33 -12.30
CA SER A 194 13.34 2.86 -13.40
C SER A 194 14.29 3.96 -13.88
N ARG A 195 13.79 5.18 -14.06
CA ARG A 195 14.62 6.34 -14.43
C ARG A 195 15.70 6.63 -13.40
N ILE A 196 15.35 6.63 -12.10
CA ILE A 196 16.30 6.84 -11.00
C ILE A 196 17.38 5.76 -11.03
N VAL A 197 16.99 4.48 -11.06
CA VAL A 197 17.93 3.35 -11.06
C VAL A 197 18.85 3.40 -12.29
N GLN A 198 18.33 3.68 -13.48
CA GLN A 198 19.17 3.79 -14.69
C GLN A 198 20.17 4.95 -14.62
N ASN A 199 19.73 6.13 -14.15
CA ASN A 199 20.63 7.28 -13.98
C ASN A 199 21.75 6.96 -13.00
N LEU A 200 21.41 6.40 -11.83
CA LEU A 200 22.39 6.04 -10.81
C LEU A 200 23.32 4.91 -11.27
N LYS A 201 22.83 3.96 -12.07
CA LYS A 201 23.65 2.91 -12.68
C LYS A 201 24.67 3.50 -13.65
N ASN A 202 24.25 4.42 -14.52
CA ASN A 202 25.15 5.10 -15.46
C ASN A 202 26.22 5.93 -14.75
N GLU A 203 25.92 6.45 -13.57
CA GLU A 203 26.86 7.17 -12.71
C GLU A 203 27.72 6.25 -11.83
N GLY A 204 27.51 4.93 -11.86
CA GLY A 204 28.23 3.97 -11.03
C GLY A 204 27.95 4.08 -9.52
N LYS A 205 26.80 4.65 -9.14
CA LYS A 205 26.43 4.97 -7.75
C LYS A 205 25.64 3.89 -7.03
N ILE A 206 25.17 2.87 -7.73
CA ILE A 206 24.34 1.78 -7.16
C ILE A 206 24.89 0.41 -7.51
N SER A 207 24.56 -0.59 -6.69
CA SER A 207 24.96 -1.97 -6.93
C SER A 207 24.06 -2.67 -7.97
N SER A 208 24.52 -3.84 -8.45
CA SER A 208 23.68 -4.72 -9.27
C SER A 208 22.43 -5.23 -8.54
N ARG A 209 22.50 -5.34 -7.20
CA ARG A 209 21.40 -5.81 -6.36
C ARG A 209 20.15 -4.95 -6.51
N LEU A 210 20.28 -3.62 -6.50
CA LEU A 210 19.12 -2.73 -6.66
C LEU A 210 18.44 -2.89 -8.03
N VAL A 211 19.24 -3.16 -9.07
CA VAL A 211 18.73 -3.43 -10.43
C VAL A 211 17.96 -4.76 -10.45
N GLU A 212 18.50 -5.80 -9.82
CA GLU A 212 17.87 -7.12 -9.71
C GLU A 212 16.57 -7.06 -8.88
N GLU A 213 16.57 -6.32 -7.75
CA GLU A 213 15.38 -6.16 -6.91
C GLU A 213 14.27 -5.39 -7.64
N LEU A 214 14.62 -4.36 -8.42
CA LEU A 214 13.66 -3.63 -9.24
C LEU A 214 13.10 -4.50 -10.39
N ASP A 215 13.94 -5.31 -11.04
CA ASP A 215 13.50 -6.26 -12.08
C ASP A 215 12.51 -7.28 -11.51
N LEU A 216 12.82 -7.84 -10.35
CA LEU A 216 11.94 -8.76 -9.64
C LEU A 216 10.61 -8.10 -9.25
N TYR A 217 10.66 -6.90 -8.66
CA TYR A 217 9.47 -6.11 -8.33
C TYR A 217 8.60 -5.84 -9.56
N THR A 218 9.22 -5.48 -10.68
CA THR A 218 8.52 -5.20 -11.94
C THR A 218 7.75 -6.41 -12.45
N LYS A 219 8.34 -7.61 -12.31
CA LYS A 219 7.75 -8.88 -12.76
C LYS A 219 6.67 -9.41 -11.83
N MET A 220 6.85 -9.25 -10.52
CA MET A 220 5.97 -9.87 -9.51
C MET A 220 4.91 -8.92 -8.98
N TYR A 221 5.26 -7.69 -8.60
CA TYR A 221 4.39 -6.77 -7.86
C TYR A 221 3.37 -6.10 -8.79
N THR A 222 2.30 -6.83 -9.07
CA THR A 222 1.18 -6.46 -9.94
C THR A 222 -0.11 -6.36 -9.11
N PRO A 223 -1.18 -5.70 -9.62
CA PRO A 223 -2.45 -5.65 -8.89
C PRO A 223 -3.02 -7.05 -8.60
N ASP A 224 -2.84 -8.02 -9.51
CA ASP A 224 -3.22 -9.42 -9.27
C ASP A 224 -2.42 -10.02 -8.11
N TYR A 225 -1.10 -9.81 -8.11
CA TYR A 225 -0.24 -10.28 -7.03
C TYR A 225 -0.66 -9.71 -5.68
N VAL A 226 -0.99 -8.41 -5.63
CA VAL A 226 -1.47 -7.78 -4.40
C VAL A 226 -2.77 -8.41 -3.91
N TYR A 227 -3.72 -8.63 -4.83
CA TYR A 227 -5.02 -9.19 -4.52
C TYR A 227 -4.94 -10.65 -4.02
N TYR A 228 -4.07 -11.46 -4.60
CA TYR A 228 -4.00 -12.89 -4.30
C TYR A 228 -3.00 -13.27 -3.20
N PHE A 229 -1.91 -12.51 -3.06
CA PHE A 229 -0.76 -12.96 -2.26
C PHE A 229 -0.31 -11.99 -1.18
N TYR A 230 -0.63 -10.69 -1.24
CA TYR A 230 0.00 -9.70 -0.35
C TYR A 230 -0.16 -10.00 1.15
N TYR A 231 -1.31 -10.54 1.51
CA TYR A 231 -1.68 -10.94 2.87
C TYR A 231 -1.88 -12.46 2.97
N TYR A 232 -0.98 -13.23 2.37
CA TYR A 232 -1.08 -14.69 2.28
C TYR A 232 -1.51 -15.40 3.58
N PRO A 233 -0.98 -15.04 4.77
CA PRO A 233 -1.35 -15.68 6.04
C PRO A 233 -2.82 -15.53 6.43
N TYR A 234 -3.49 -14.53 5.86
CA TYR A 234 -4.87 -14.20 6.12
C TYR A 234 -5.85 -14.74 5.08
N VAL A 235 -5.31 -15.23 3.95
CA VAL A 235 -6.09 -15.93 2.92
C VAL A 235 -6.41 -17.36 3.36
N TRP A 236 -5.66 -17.92 4.31
CA TRP A 236 -5.86 -19.27 4.83
C TRP A 236 -6.58 -19.27 6.17
N GLN A 237 -7.78 -19.85 6.18
CA GLN A 237 -8.68 -19.88 7.32
C GLN A 237 -8.06 -20.57 8.55
N GLU A 238 -7.15 -21.53 8.36
CA GLU A 238 -6.46 -22.23 9.46
C GLU A 238 -5.50 -21.32 10.24
N GLN A 239 -4.69 -20.52 9.54
CA GLN A 239 -3.81 -19.54 10.18
C GLN A 239 -4.62 -18.43 10.85
N MET A 240 -5.69 -17.96 10.21
CA MET A 240 -6.62 -17.01 10.84
C MET A 240 -7.29 -17.56 12.09
N ASN A 241 -7.70 -18.83 12.09
CA ASN A 241 -8.30 -19.48 13.26
C ASN A 241 -7.31 -19.59 14.43
N SER A 242 -6.01 -19.74 14.14
CA SER A 242 -4.95 -19.72 15.16
C SER A 242 -4.60 -18.32 15.67
N LEU A 243 -4.72 -17.30 14.80
CA LEU A 243 -4.34 -15.93 15.12
C LEU A 243 -5.43 -15.18 15.89
N CYS A 244 -6.71 -15.47 15.62
CA CYS A 244 -7.82 -14.80 16.30
C CYS A 244 -9.06 -15.72 16.40
N PRO A 245 -9.23 -16.47 17.50
CA PRO A 245 -10.37 -17.36 17.70
C PRO A 245 -11.70 -16.60 17.94
N ASP A 246 -11.62 -15.36 18.45
CA ASP A 246 -12.77 -14.48 18.69
C ASP A 246 -13.35 -13.93 17.36
N GLY A 247 -14.65 -14.11 17.14
CA GLY A 247 -15.32 -13.71 15.90
C GLY A 247 -15.42 -12.21 15.67
N GLU A 248 -15.53 -11.39 16.72
CA GLU A 248 -15.60 -9.94 16.62
C GLU A 248 -14.23 -9.34 16.32
N LYS A 249 -13.20 -9.75 17.08
CA LYS A 249 -11.82 -9.32 16.82
C LYS A 249 -11.35 -9.76 15.44
N ARG A 250 -11.70 -10.98 15.01
CA ARG A 250 -11.41 -11.47 13.65
C ARG A 250 -12.07 -10.61 12.59
N THR A 251 -13.29 -10.17 12.81
CA THR A 251 -13.98 -9.28 11.88
C THR A 251 -13.27 -7.93 11.78
N ARG A 252 -12.80 -7.38 12.90
CA ARG A 252 -11.99 -6.15 12.91
C ARG A 252 -10.67 -6.32 12.16
N LEU A 253 -9.93 -7.40 12.42
CA LEU A 253 -8.69 -7.71 11.71
C LEU A 253 -8.92 -7.88 10.21
N MET A 254 -9.94 -8.62 9.80
CA MET A 254 -10.27 -8.81 8.38
C MET A 254 -10.62 -7.49 7.70
N ASN A 255 -11.38 -6.62 8.36
CA ASN A 255 -11.67 -5.29 7.82
C ASN A 255 -10.40 -4.47 7.61
N GLU A 256 -9.45 -4.56 8.55
CA GLU A 256 -8.15 -3.88 8.44
C GLU A 256 -7.28 -4.47 7.33
N VAL A 257 -7.21 -5.81 7.20
CA VAL A 257 -6.57 -6.50 6.07
C VAL A 257 -7.14 -6.01 4.74
N TYR A 258 -8.47 -5.99 4.60
CA TYR A 258 -9.11 -5.52 3.37
C TYR A 258 -8.86 -4.03 3.10
N ARG A 259 -8.84 -3.19 4.15
CA ARG A 259 -8.55 -1.76 4.03
C ARG A 259 -7.15 -1.55 3.44
N VAL A 260 -6.13 -2.21 4.00
CA VAL A 260 -4.75 -2.07 3.52
C VAL A 260 -4.57 -2.74 2.15
N MET A 261 -5.18 -3.91 1.90
CA MET A 261 -5.13 -4.57 0.60
C MET A 261 -5.71 -3.68 -0.53
N LYS A 262 -6.84 -3.02 -0.29
CA LYS A 262 -7.43 -2.09 -1.28
C LYS A 262 -6.53 -0.90 -1.55
N GLN A 263 -5.90 -0.35 -0.51
CA GLN A 263 -4.93 0.74 -0.64
C GLN A 263 -3.71 0.30 -1.46
N GLU A 264 -3.13 -0.86 -1.16
CA GLU A 264 -1.99 -1.41 -1.89
C GLU A 264 -2.34 -1.76 -3.34
N PHE A 265 -3.56 -2.25 -3.59
CA PHE A 265 -4.06 -2.49 -4.95
C PHE A 265 -4.13 -1.18 -5.74
N TYR A 266 -4.71 -0.13 -5.15
CA TYR A 266 -4.77 1.20 -5.74
C TYR A 266 -3.37 1.76 -6.04
N ASN A 267 -2.46 1.72 -5.05
CA ASN A 267 -1.08 2.16 -5.17
C ASN A 267 -0.37 1.42 -6.32
N THR A 268 -0.48 0.10 -6.36
CA THR A 268 0.17 -0.74 -7.37
C THR A 268 -0.39 -0.48 -8.76
N LEU A 269 -1.70 -0.30 -8.89
CA LEU A 269 -2.32 0.08 -10.16
C LEU A 269 -1.78 1.44 -10.64
N CYS A 270 -1.86 2.48 -9.79
CA CYS A 270 -1.38 3.82 -10.12
C CYS A 270 0.11 3.85 -10.49
N ASN A 271 0.95 3.12 -9.76
CA ASN A 271 2.39 3.07 -10.02
C ASN A 271 2.75 2.42 -11.37
N ARG A 272 1.83 1.65 -11.96
CA ARG A 272 2.02 0.93 -13.22
C ARG A 272 1.23 1.50 -14.39
N LEU A 273 0.50 2.60 -14.19
CA LEU A 273 -0.19 3.26 -15.29
C LEU A 273 0.84 3.75 -16.32
N GLY A 274 0.62 3.38 -17.58
CA GLY A 274 1.54 3.66 -18.69
C GLY A 274 2.62 2.60 -18.94
N GLU A 275 2.75 1.57 -18.11
CA GLU A 275 3.84 0.56 -18.20
C GLU A 275 3.46 -0.67 -19.03
N GLY A 276 3.20 -0.48 -20.33
CA GLY A 276 3.06 -1.57 -21.32
C GLY A 276 1.95 -2.60 -21.01
N MET A 277 1.06 -2.32 -20.05
CA MET A 277 -0.04 -3.20 -19.68
C MET A 277 -1.01 -3.33 -20.85
N ALA A 278 -1.43 -4.55 -21.16
CA ALA A 278 -2.47 -4.78 -22.14
C ALA A 278 -3.74 -4.00 -21.73
N ARG A 279 -4.32 -3.27 -22.68
CA ARG A 279 -5.48 -2.38 -22.44
C ARG A 279 -6.63 -3.10 -21.73
N GLU A 280 -6.94 -4.33 -22.13
CA GLU A 280 -7.99 -5.14 -21.50
C GLU A 280 -7.70 -5.40 -20.01
N LYS A 281 -6.46 -5.77 -19.69
CA LYS A 281 -6.02 -6.01 -18.30
C LYS A 281 -6.09 -4.73 -17.45
N LEU A 282 -5.69 -3.60 -18.02
CA LEU A 282 -5.81 -2.29 -17.35
C LEU A 282 -7.27 -1.99 -17.00
N ILE A 283 -8.18 -2.18 -17.97
CA ILE A 283 -9.61 -1.94 -17.78
C ILE A 283 -10.18 -2.84 -16.67
N ASP A 284 -9.78 -4.10 -16.64
CA ASP A 284 -10.21 -5.04 -15.59
C ASP A 284 -9.72 -4.61 -14.21
N HIS A 285 -8.46 -4.19 -14.08
CA HIS A 285 -7.93 -3.66 -12.81
C HIS A 285 -8.64 -2.38 -12.35
N VAL A 286 -8.91 -1.45 -13.28
CA VAL A 286 -9.63 -0.20 -12.98
C VAL A 286 -11.03 -0.49 -12.43
N LYS A 287 -11.75 -1.47 -13.00
CA LYS A 287 -13.10 -1.85 -12.55
C LYS A 287 -13.12 -2.42 -11.13
N SER A 288 -12.04 -3.07 -10.71
CA SER A 288 -11.90 -3.71 -9.39
C SER A 288 -11.70 -2.71 -8.24
N VAL A 289 -11.29 -1.48 -8.53
CA VAL A 289 -11.26 -0.39 -7.53
C VAL A 289 -12.70 -0.09 -7.11
N SER A 290 -12.99 0.15 -5.83
CA SER A 290 -14.37 0.31 -5.34
C SER A 290 -14.60 1.57 -4.51
N ASP A 291 -13.64 2.01 -3.72
CA ASP A 291 -13.76 3.24 -2.94
C ASP A 291 -13.72 4.47 -3.85
N PHE A 292 -14.58 5.46 -3.59
CA PHE A 292 -14.72 6.63 -4.46
C PHE A 292 -13.41 7.38 -4.65
N ASP A 293 -12.68 7.62 -3.56
CA ASP A 293 -11.42 8.39 -3.58
C ASP A 293 -10.36 7.71 -4.45
N TYR A 294 -10.30 6.37 -4.41
CA TYR A 294 -9.44 5.59 -5.29
C TYR A 294 -9.95 5.56 -6.73
N CYS A 295 -11.27 5.43 -6.94
CA CYS A 295 -11.83 5.42 -8.29
C CYS A 295 -11.55 6.73 -9.03
N ILE A 296 -11.81 7.87 -8.39
CA ILE A 296 -11.54 9.19 -8.98
C ILE A 296 -10.04 9.42 -9.13
N GLY A 297 -9.25 9.03 -8.12
CA GLY A 297 -7.79 9.12 -8.14
C GLY A 297 -7.16 8.34 -9.30
N VAL A 298 -7.67 7.15 -9.63
CA VAL A 298 -7.24 6.37 -10.81
C VAL A 298 -7.69 7.04 -12.10
N HIS A 299 -8.95 7.47 -12.18
CA HIS A 299 -9.50 8.07 -13.39
C HIS A 299 -8.74 9.35 -13.81
N MET A 300 -8.24 10.13 -12.84
CA MET A 300 -7.38 11.28 -13.07
C MET A 300 -5.99 10.93 -13.67
N GLU A 301 -5.49 9.72 -13.43
CA GLU A 301 -4.18 9.25 -13.93
C GLU A 301 -4.25 8.58 -15.30
N LEU A 302 -5.45 8.18 -15.75
CA LEU A 302 -5.62 7.58 -17.07
C LEU A 302 -5.34 8.61 -18.18
N ASP A 303 -4.77 8.14 -19.28
CA ASP A 303 -4.65 8.96 -20.49
C ASP A 303 -6.03 9.22 -21.12
N GLU A 304 -6.11 10.24 -21.99
CA GLU A 304 -7.39 10.67 -22.59
C GLU A 304 -8.03 9.61 -23.49
N GLN A 305 -7.24 8.73 -24.11
CA GLN A 305 -7.78 7.65 -24.93
C GLN A 305 -8.42 6.59 -24.04
N THR A 306 -7.76 6.19 -22.97
CA THR A 306 -8.30 5.20 -22.01
C THR A 306 -9.53 5.74 -21.28
N LYS A 307 -9.55 7.02 -20.87
CA LYS A 307 -10.74 7.62 -20.22
C LYS A 307 -12.01 7.54 -21.08
N ARG A 308 -11.87 7.58 -22.41
CA ARG A 308 -13.00 7.56 -23.36
C ARG A 308 -13.38 6.15 -23.81
N ASP A 309 -12.75 5.14 -23.23
CA ASP A 309 -13.03 3.75 -23.52
C ASP A 309 -14.45 3.36 -23.08
N THR A 310 -15.24 2.84 -24.03
CA THR A 310 -16.61 2.41 -23.74
C THR A 310 -16.68 1.25 -22.74
N ALA A 311 -15.62 0.44 -22.64
CA ALA A 311 -15.53 -0.63 -21.65
C ALA A 311 -15.43 -0.08 -20.20
N LEU A 312 -15.04 1.19 -20.03
CA LEU A 312 -15.02 1.90 -18.75
C LEU A 312 -16.33 2.64 -18.43
N ASN A 313 -17.33 2.66 -19.32
CA ASN A 313 -18.58 3.38 -19.07
C ASN A 313 -19.22 3.02 -17.72
N LYS A 314 -19.30 1.73 -17.37
CA LYS A 314 -19.84 1.28 -16.07
C LYS A 314 -19.02 1.81 -14.87
N PHE A 315 -17.70 1.88 -15.02
CA PHE A 315 -16.79 2.41 -14.01
C PHE A 315 -17.01 3.92 -13.82
N VAL A 316 -17.07 4.67 -14.92
CA VAL A 316 -17.33 6.11 -14.93
C VAL A 316 -18.72 6.43 -14.37
N GLU A 317 -19.76 5.70 -14.77
CA GLU A 317 -21.12 5.83 -14.22
C GLU A 317 -21.16 5.57 -12.71
N ARG A 318 -20.35 4.63 -12.22
CA ARG A 318 -20.22 4.39 -10.77
C ARG A 318 -19.58 5.58 -10.07
N ILE A 319 -18.48 6.13 -10.61
CA ILE A 319 -17.84 7.36 -10.07
C ILE A 319 -18.84 8.51 -10.01
N VAL A 320 -19.55 8.77 -11.12
CA VAL A 320 -20.54 9.83 -11.20
C VAL A 320 -21.64 9.64 -10.15
N ARG A 321 -22.17 8.43 -9.99
CA ARG A 321 -23.19 8.14 -8.95
C ARG A 321 -22.66 8.41 -7.55
N MET A 322 -21.47 7.92 -7.22
CA MET A 322 -20.83 8.15 -5.91
C MET A 322 -20.58 9.63 -5.64
N TYR A 323 -20.13 10.40 -6.64
CA TYR A 323 -19.94 11.84 -6.55
C TYR A 323 -21.25 12.59 -6.29
N MET A 324 -22.33 12.24 -7.01
CA MET A 324 -23.65 12.86 -6.82
C MET A 324 -24.18 12.59 -5.40
N THR A 325 -24.06 11.35 -4.91
CA THR A 325 -24.41 11.01 -3.53
C THR A 325 -23.62 11.82 -2.51
N ARG A 326 -22.29 11.94 -2.69
CA ARG A 326 -21.42 12.69 -1.75
C ARG A 326 -21.67 14.19 -1.77
N SER A 327 -21.96 14.77 -2.94
CA SER A 327 -22.22 16.20 -3.10
C SER A 327 -23.62 16.64 -2.65
N GLY A 328 -24.43 15.73 -2.10
CA GLY A 328 -25.82 16.01 -1.72
C GLY A 328 -26.72 16.35 -2.91
N LYS A 329 -26.21 16.20 -4.15
CA LYS A 329 -26.99 16.37 -5.37
C LYS A 329 -27.82 15.11 -5.55
N ILE A 330 -29.08 15.21 -5.13
CA ILE A 330 -30.12 14.17 -5.20
C ILE A 330 -29.94 13.33 -6.47
N MET A 331 -29.77 12.01 -6.29
CA MET A 331 -29.78 11.05 -7.39
C MET A 331 -31.00 11.36 -8.26
N GLY A 332 -30.81 11.49 -9.57
CA GLY A 332 -31.93 11.76 -10.48
C GLY A 332 -33.08 10.76 -10.31
N ASN A 333 -34.24 11.09 -10.88
CA ASN A 333 -35.51 10.39 -10.69
C ASN A 333 -35.35 8.88 -10.46
N PHE A 334 -35.59 8.43 -9.22
CA PHE A 334 -35.50 7.02 -8.87
C PHE A 334 -36.92 6.47 -8.77
N SER A 335 -37.24 5.46 -9.58
CA SER A 335 -38.47 4.69 -9.43
C SER A 335 -38.15 3.23 -9.18
N SER A 336 -38.52 2.70 -8.00
CA SER A 336 -38.51 1.26 -7.74
C SER A 336 -39.85 0.68 -8.19
N LYS A 337 -39.83 -0.49 -8.84
CA LYS A 337 -41.04 -1.20 -9.28
C LYS A 337 -41.11 -2.60 -8.67
N THR A 338 -42.31 -3.09 -8.37
CA THR A 338 -42.53 -4.50 -8.02
C THR A 338 -42.20 -5.40 -9.21
N SER A 339 -42.10 -6.71 -8.97
CA SER A 339 -42.01 -7.72 -10.04
C SER A 339 -43.18 -7.68 -11.03
N GLU A 340 -44.29 -7.06 -10.64
CA GLU A 340 -45.50 -6.83 -11.46
C GLU A 340 -45.49 -5.48 -12.19
N GLY A 341 -44.44 -4.67 -12.03
CA GLY A 341 -44.26 -3.39 -12.73
C GLY A 341 -44.89 -2.17 -12.04
N ASN A 342 -45.49 -2.34 -10.86
CA ASN A 342 -46.08 -1.24 -10.08
C ASN A 342 -45.00 -0.42 -9.39
N ILE A 343 -45.06 0.91 -9.47
CA ILE A 343 -44.09 1.80 -8.82
C ILE A 343 -44.31 1.78 -7.31
N VAL A 344 -43.30 1.34 -6.56
CA VAL A 344 -43.31 1.25 -5.08
C VAL A 344 -42.79 2.53 -4.44
N LEU A 345 -41.81 3.16 -5.08
CA LEU A 345 -41.18 4.40 -4.64
C LEU A 345 -40.86 5.22 -5.88
N SER A 346 -41.24 6.50 -5.91
CA SER A 346 -40.83 7.46 -6.93
C SER A 346 -40.32 8.72 -6.23
N VAL A 347 -39.06 9.06 -6.46
CA VAL A 347 -38.45 10.30 -5.97
C VAL A 347 -38.08 11.15 -7.18
N SER A 348 -38.55 12.38 -7.23
CA SER A 348 -38.30 13.34 -8.32
C SER A 348 -37.12 14.27 -8.00
N ARG A 349 -36.47 14.77 -9.06
CA ARG A 349 -35.39 15.78 -9.03
C ARG A 349 -35.76 17.07 -8.27
N THR A 350 -37.04 17.31 -8.04
CA THR A 350 -37.59 18.49 -7.35
C THR A 350 -37.83 18.28 -5.86
N ASP A 351 -37.73 17.05 -5.36
CA ASP A 351 -38.12 16.75 -3.98
C ASP A 351 -36.98 17.14 -3.04
N ASN A 352 -37.26 17.96 -2.02
CA ASN A 352 -36.27 18.27 -0.99
C ASN A 352 -35.97 17.00 -0.15
N MET A 353 -34.78 16.91 0.43
CA MET A 353 -34.29 15.76 1.21
C MET A 353 -35.25 15.37 2.36
N ASP A 354 -35.92 16.33 2.98
CA ASP A 354 -36.97 16.09 3.99
C ASP A 354 -38.19 15.35 3.44
N GLN A 355 -38.52 15.59 2.18
CA GLN A 355 -39.65 14.96 1.49
C GLN A 355 -39.30 13.53 1.05
N VAL A 356 -38.04 13.30 0.69
CA VAL A 356 -37.50 11.96 0.44
C VAL A 356 -37.52 11.10 1.71
N ILE A 357 -37.06 11.66 2.84
CA ILE A 357 -37.09 10.98 4.15
C ILE A 357 -38.52 10.62 4.55
N LYS A 358 -39.47 11.56 4.48
CA LYS A 358 -40.89 11.28 4.75
C LYS A 358 -41.47 10.17 3.88
N THR A 359 -41.09 10.14 2.60
CA THR A 359 -41.58 9.12 1.67
C THR A 359 -41.03 7.74 2.04
N LEU A 360 -39.75 7.66 2.41
CA LEU A 360 -39.13 6.43 2.87
C LEU A 360 -39.73 5.93 4.19
N GLU A 361 -39.94 6.83 5.17
CA GLU A 361 -40.62 6.50 6.44
C GLU A 361 -42.03 5.97 6.21
N SER A 362 -42.75 6.52 5.22
CA SER A 362 -44.12 6.08 4.89
C SER A 362 -44.18 4.68 4.26
N VAL A 363 -43.13 4.27 3.54
CA VAL A 363 -43.06 2.97 2.86
C VAL A 363 -42.45 1.90 3.76
N LEU A 364 -41.48 2.26 4.60
CA LEU A 364 -40.76 1.32 5.46
C LEU A 364 -41.40 1.14 6.84
N GLY A 365 -42.33 2.02 7.24
CA GLY A 365 -43.08 1.88 8.48
C GLY A 365 -42.20 1.93 9.74
N LYS A 366 -41.57 3.09 9.97
CA LYS A 366 -40.70 3.44 11.12
C LYS A 366 -39.49 2.54 11.38
#